data_AF-A0A7C6EE59-F1
#
_entry.id   AF-A0A7C6EE59-F1
#
_cell.length_a   1.000
_cell.length_b   1.000
_cell.length_c   1.000
_cell.angle_alpha   90.00
_cell.angle_beta   90.00
_cell.angle_gamma   90.00
#
_symmetry.space_group_name_H-M   'P 1'
#
loop_
_entity.id
_entity.type
_entity.pdbx_description
1 polymer ?
#
loop_
_entity_poly.entity_id
_entity_poly.type
_entity_poly.pdbx_seq_one_letter_code
_entity_poly.pdbx_strand_id
1 'polypeptide(L)' 'GAFVALRLMAQVGFEPNQPQSPESMHGLLLLFSLIPAAFGTLAMIIVFLYPLNDKRVEQMASELSRKRKEDGEEILT' A
#
# COMPACT_ATOMS: atom_id res chain seq x y z
N GLY A 1 8.05 1.96 -14.78
CA GLY A 1 8.42 3.14 -13.96
C GLY A 1 8.14 4.43 -14.69
N ALA A 2 9.01 4.83 -15.62
CA ALA A 2 8.96 6.14 -16.29
C ALA A 2 7.63 6.46 -17.00
N PHE A 3 7.03 5.49 -17.71
CA PHE A 3 5.75 5.67 -18.41
C PHE A 3 4.64 6.17 -17.47
N VAL A 4 4.52 5.59 -16.28
CA VAL A 4 3.50 5.96 -15.29
C VAL A 4 3.79 7.34 -14.72
N ALA A 5 5.05 7.60 -14.35
CA ALA A 5 5.45 8.90 -13.81
C ALA A 5 5.19 10.04 -14.82
N LEU A 6 5.57 9.85 -16.09
CA LEU A 6 5.34 10.83 -17.15
C LEU A 6 3.84 11.05 -17.42
N ARG A 7 3.03 9.97 -17.39
CA ARG A 7 1.56 10.06 -17.53
C ARG A 7 0.91 10.85 -16.39
N LEU A 8 1.41 10.73 -15.16
CA LEU A 8 0.88 11.45 -14.01
C LEU A 8 1.29 12.93 -14.05
N MET A 9 2.53 13.23 -14.42
CA MET A 9 2.99 14.60 -14.59
C MET A 9 2.25 15.30 -15.74
N ALA A 10 2.00 14.60 -16.85
CA ALA A 10 1.21 15.15 -17.96
C ALA A 10 -0.24 15.50 -17.55
N GLN A 11 -0.84 14.72 -16.64
CA GLN A 11 -2.21 15.00 -16.13
C GLN A 11 -2.28 16.28 -15.29
N VAL A 12 -1.17 16.69 -14.66
CA VAL A 12 -1.08 17.95 -13.92
C VAL A 12 -0.53 19.10 -14.79
N GLY A 13 -0.41 18.91 -16.10
CA GLY A 13 0.02 19.94 -17.05
C GLY A 13 1.52 20.18 -17.11
N PHE A 14 2.35 19.20 -16.71
CA PHE A 14 3.80 19.33 -16.83
C PHE A 14 4.24 19.44 -18.30
N GLU A 15 5.03 20.47 -18.61
CA GLU A 15 5.67 20.67 -19.92
C GLU A 15 7.20 20.78 -19.78
N PRO A 16 7.99 19.93 -20.44
CA PRO A 16 9.44 19.91 -20.23
C PRO A 16 10.12 21.16 -20.80
N ASN A 17 11.23 21.56 -20.18
CA ASN A 17 12.15 22.61 -20.66
C ASN A 17 11.54 24.01 -20.77
N GLN A 18 10.46 24.29 -20.04
CA GLN A 18 9.87 25.62 -19.98
C GLN A 18 9.36 25.96 -18.57
N PRO A 19 9.12 27.24 -18.25
CA PRO A 19 8.44 27.62 -17.02
C PRO A 19 7.06 26.94 -16.92
N GLN A 20 6.76 26.36 -15.76
CA GLN A 20 5.46 25.75 -15.50
C GLN A 20 4.44 26.81 -15.13
N SER A 21 3.17 26.59 -15.46
CA SER A 21 2.09 27.42 -14.94
C SER A 21 1.98 27.28 -13.42
N PRO A 22 1.42 28.27 -12.70
CA PRO A 22 1.16 28.16 -11.27
C PRO A 22 0.33 26.90 -10.90
N GLU A 23 -0.64 26.55 -11.74
CA GLU A 23 -1.50 25.38 -11.56
C GLU A 23 -0.70 24.08 -11.67
N SER A 24 0.18 23.96 -12.67
CA SER A 24 1.01 22.78 -12.87
C SER A 24 2.05 22.63 -11.77
N MET A 25 2.63 23.74 -11.30
CA MET A 25 3.52 23.72 -10.15
C MET A 25 2.80 23.20 -8.89
N HIS A 26 1.58 23.68 -8.63
CA HIS A 26 0.79 23.21 -7.51
C HIS A 26 0.44 21.72 -7.64
N GLY A 27 0.04 21.28 -8.84
CA GLY A 27 -0.24 19.87 -9.12
C GLY A 27 0.97 18.95 -8.91
N LEU A 28 2.16 19.38 -9.33
CA LEU A 28 3.41 18.64 -9.10
C LEU A 28 3.75 18.54 -7.61
N LEU A 29 3.58 19.63 -6.84
CA LEU A 29 3.78 19.60 -5.40
C LEU A 29 2.85 18.58 -4.73
N LEU A 30 1.56 18.56 -5.08
CA LEU A 30 0.61 17.57 -4.57
C LEU A 30 1.01 16.14 -4.95
N LEU A 31 1.39 15.92 -6.21
CA LEU A 31 1.75 14.61 -6.75
C LEU A 31 2.96 13.98 -6.04
N PHE A 32 3.96 14.79 -5.68
CA PHE A 32 5.20 14.29 -5.07
C PHE A 32 5.25 14.38 -3.54
N SER A 33 4.33 15.12 -2.90
CA SER A 33 4.31 15.26 -1.43
C SER A 33 3.04 14.73 -0.79
N LEU A 34 1.91 15.43 -1.00
CA LEU A 34 0.68 15.18 -0.25
C LEU A 34 0.01 13.87 -0.62
N ILE A 35 -0.04 13.52 -1.92
CA ILE A 35 -0.68 12.28 -2.38
C ILE A 35 0.09 11.05 -1.85
N PRO A 36 1.42 10.94 -2.00
CA PRO A 36 2.19 9.85 -1.38
C PRO A 36 2.06 9.83 0.14
N ALA A 37 2.07 10.98 0.81
CA ALA A 37 1.90 11.06 2.26
C ALA A 37 0.53 10.53 2.71
N ALA A 38 -0.54 10.79 1.97
CA ALA A 38 -1.87 10.27 2.26
C ALA A 38 -1.92 8.74 2.15
N PHE A 39 -1.35 8.17 1.08
CA PHE A 39 -1.24 6.71 0.93
C PHE A 39 -0.37 6.09 2.02
N GLY A 40 0.76 6.71 2.35
CA GLY A 40 1.63 6.27 3.45
C GLY A 40 0.92 6.30 4.80
N THR A 41 0.14 7.34 5.06
CA THR A 41 -0.67 7.47 6.29
C THR A 41 -1.74 6.39 6.35
N LEU A 42 -2.45 6.13 5.25
CA LEU A 42 -3.43 5.05 5.17
C LEU A 42 -2.77 3.67 5.40
N ALA A 43 -1.61 3.43 4.80
CA ALA A 43 -0.85 2.21 5.01
C ALA A 43 -0.42 2.05 6.48
N MET A 44 0.05 3.13 7.12
CA MET A 44 0.36 3.11 8.55
C MET A 44 -0.88 2.75 9.39
N ILE A 45 -2.03 3.37 9.14
CA ILE A 45 -3.28 3.05 9.85
C ILE A 45 -3.62 1.56 9.71
N ILE A 46 -3.52 1.00 8.50
CA ILE A 46 -3.79 -0.42 8.25
C ILE A 46 -2.83 -1.31 9.06
N VAL A 47 -1.53 -1.00 9.03
CA VAL A 47 -0.52 -1.75 9.80
C VAL A 47 -0.74 -1.62 11.31
N PHE A 48 -1.21 -0.48 11.80
CA PHE A 48 -1.54 -0.29 13.21
C PHE A 48 -2.81 -1.05 13.65
N LEU A 49 -3.84 -1.12 12.79
CA LEU A 49 -5.08 -1.86 13.09
C LEU A 49 -4.91 -3.37 12.99
N TYR A 50 -4.02 -3.84 12.11
CA TYR A 50 -3.72 -5.26 11.94
C TYR A 50 -2.20 -5.50 12.04
N PRO A 51 -1.60 -5.33 13.22
CA PRO A 51 -0.18 -5.57 13.38
C PRO A 51 0.07 -7.06 13.19
N LEU A 52 0.86 -7.40 12.16
CA LEU A 52 1.36 -8.74 11.95
C LEU A 52 2.48 -8.99 12.97
N ASN A 53 2.09 -9.30 14.20
CA ASN A 53 3.00 -9.69 15.26
C ASN A 53 3.07 -11.22 15.36
N ASP A 54 4.15 -11.75 15.94
CA ASP A 54 4.37 -13.19 16.08
C ASP A 54 3.20 -13.88 16.80
N LYS A 55 2.56 -13.19 17.76
CA LYS A 55 1.36 -13.70 18.44
C LYS A 55 0.19 -13.92 17.49
N ARG A 56 -0.05 -13.02 16.54
CA ARG A 56 -1.11 -13.15 15.53
C ARG A 56 -0.81 -14.29 14.57
N VAL A 57 0.46 -14.45 14.20
CA VAL A 57 0.92 -15.56 13.35
C VAL A 57 0.76 -16.90 14.07
N GLU A 58 1.17 -16.97 15.34
CA GLU A 58 1.02 -18.16 16.18
C GLU A 58 -0.46 -18.50 16.42
N GLN A 59 -1.31 -17.50 16.68
CA GLN A 59 -2.76 -17.66 16.74
C GLN A 59 -3.31 -18.27 15.44
N MET A 60 -2.98 -17.70 14.28
CA MET A 60 -3.41 -18.23 12.98
C MET A 60 -2.92 -19.66 12.74
N ALA A 61 -1.68 -19.99 13.11
CA ALA A 61 -1.11 -21.33 12.99
C ALA A 61 -1.81 -22.34 13.92
N SER A 62 -2.14 -21.92 15.15
CA SER A 62 -2.89 -22.72 16.11
C SER A 62 -4.33 -22.97 15.65
N GLU A 63 -5.00 -21.95 15.10
CA GLU A 63 -6.34 -22.05 14.53
C GLU A 63 -6.36 -22.99 13.32
N LEU A 64 -5.36 -22.90 12.44
CA LEU A 64 -5.24 -23.76 11.27
C LEU A 64 -4.97 -25.22 11.68
N SER A 65 -4.10 -25.44 12.67
CA SER A 65 -3.84 -26.77 13.22
C SER A 65 -5.09 -27.37 13.87
N ARG A 66 -5.84 -26.57 14.64
CA ARG A 66 -7.10 -27.01 15.25
C ARG A 66 -8.12 -27.43 14.19
N LYS A 67 -8.30 -26.63 13.13
CA LYS A 67 -9.19 -26.97 12.02
C LYS A 67 -8.81 -28.28 11.32
N ARG A 68 -7.51 -28.52 11.07
CA ARG A 68 -7.03 -29.78 10.46
C ARG A 68 -7.33 -31.01 11.32
N LYS A 69 -7.28 -30.87 12.65
CA LYS A 69 -7.66 -31.93 13.60
C LYS A 69 -9.17 -32.16 13.64
N GLU A 70 -9.96 -31.08 13.55
CA GLU A 70 -11.43 -31.13 13.51
C GLU A 70 -11.93 -31.71 12.17
N ASP A 71 -11.26 -31.44 11.05
CA ASP A 71 -11.58 -31.93 9.70
C ASP A 71 -11.09 -33.36 9.43
N GLY A 72 -10.47 -34.03 10.42
CA GLY A 72 -10.16 -35.47 10.37
C GLY A 72 -8.94 -35.88 9.53
N GLU A 73 -8.07 -34.95 9.15
CA GLU A 73 -6.84 -35.28 8.39
C GLU A 73 -5.78 -36.07 9.21
N GLU A 74 -5.94 -36.20 10.53
CA GLU A 74 -5.00 -36.91 11.41
C GLU A 74 -5.23 -38.45 11.46
N ILE A 75 -6.13 -39.03 10.64
CA ILE A 75 -6.42 -40.48 10.63
C ILE A 75 -5.57 -41.28 9.61
N LEU A 76 -4.69 -40.66 8.80
CA LEU A 76 -4.00 -41.36 7.69
C LEU A 76 -2.46 -41.31 7.66
N THR A 77 -1.77 -41.00 8.77
CA THR A 77 -0.30 -41.20 8.86
C THR A 77 0.12 -41.84 10.16
#